data_AF-A0A517NQR6-F1
#
_entry.id   AF-A0A517NQR6-F1
#
_cell.length_a   1.000
_cell.length_b   1.000
_cell.length_c   1.000
_cell.angle_alpha   90.00
_cell.angle_beta   90.00
_cell.angle_gamma   90.00
#
_symmetry.space_group_name_H-M   'P 1'
#
loop_
_entity.id
_entity.type
_entity.pdbx_description
1 polymer ?
#
loop_
_entity_poly.entity_id
_entity_poly.type
_entity_poly.pdbx_seq_one_letter_code
_entity_poly.pdbx_strand_id
1 'polypeptide(L)'
;MNAPVKPNPQTILRRGFTLVELLVVITIIGILVGLALPAIRTAIETSSVTAIRLEMESLSSATERYQQKYGDYPPDFSNWAVVQRHYRKLFPRMAANEMLLLQNMTHVSGVFNPVAIDRAEAIVWTLGAYSEDVQHPFTGPGGPLAWVGNGSDSYAAPAGASNPTQVNAAQQNPVNYQINSDRVNSLHDFDPGRLSLSSVNASAALTGANKYTSTDDGDLVLTYASVTEGGPFVYFDSRTYAHFDPNINGGVGDFNGYGSTDFGGVRPYISTEAVANPSGANYATDIAAVNAWRFVNSDTFQLVAPGLDGSFGNVVSFNVDSDTYAEPVYFQYPTGQAAAPRTDVGTPGQLLITGVNGFQETGFPNQIESAQLDNIASFAKAKLVDDVKQ
;
A
#
# COMPACT_ATOMS: atom_id res chain seq x y z
N MET A 1 -79.93 -56.70 -9.60
CA MET A 1 -78.45 -56.73 -9.70
C MET A 1 -78.03 -55.59 -10.63
N ASN A 2 -77.57 -54.47 -10.09
CA ASN A 2 -77.02 -53.36 -10.89
C ASN A 2 -75.49 -53.47 -10.89
N ALA A 3 -74.89 -53.58 -12.07
CA ALA A 3 -73.44 -53.62 -12.23
C ALA A 3 -72.82 -52.23 -11.92
N PRO A 4 -71.61 -52.17 -11.33
CA PRO A 4 -70.93 -50.90 -11.06
C PRO A 4 -70.42 -50.26 -12.36
N VAL A 5 -70.71 -48.96 -12.52
CA VAL A 5 -70.17 -48.12 -13.59
C VAL A 5 -68.67 -47.89 -13.34
N LYS A 6 -67.82 -48.32 -14.27
CA LYS A 6 -66.38 -48.03 -14.24
C LYS A 6 -66.14 -46.54 -14.48
N PRO A 7 -65.39 -45.82 -13.63
CA PRO A 7 -65.02 -44.43 -13.88
C PRO A 7 -64.12 -44.35 -15.12
N ASN A 8 -64.45 -43.43 -16.03
CA ASN A 8 -63.69 -43.19 -17.24
C ASN A 8 -62.36 -42.50 -16.86
N PRO A 9 -61.18 -43.04 -17.22
CA PRO A 9 -59.92 -42.38 -16.95
C PRO A 9 -59.88 -41.10 -17.81
N GLN A 10 -59.96 -39.94 -17.16
CA GLN A 10 -59.71 -38.67 -17.83
C GLN A 10 -58.23 -38.60 -18.20
N THR A 11 -57.92 -38.91 -19.44
CA THR A 11 -56.59 -38.69 -20.02
C THR A 11 -56.34 -37.19 -20.07
N ILE A 12 -55.59 -36.67 -19.10
CA ILE A 12 -55.07 -35.31 -19.15
C ILE A 12 -54.12 -35.25 -20.36
N LEU A 13 -54.60 -34.69 -21.47
CA LEU A 13 -53.78 -34.42 -22.65
C LEU A 13 -52.64 -33.48 -22.22
N ARG A 14 -51.42 -34.01 -22.10
CA ARG A 14 -50.23 -33.20 -21.92
C ARG A 14 -50.08 -32.35 -23.18
N ARG A 15 -50.33 -31.04 -23.09
CA ARG A 15 -50.03 -30.09 -24.17
C ARG A 15 -48.54 -30.16 -24.47
N GLY A 16 -48.18 -30.50 -25.71
CA GLY A 16 -46.79 -30.45 -26.18
C GLY A 16 -46.34 -28.99 -26.29
N PHE A 17 -45.10 -28.72 -25.90
CA PHE A 17 -44.48 -27.41 -26.00
C PHE A 17 -44.17 -27.11 -27.48
N THR A 18 -44.61 -25.97 -28.00
CA THR A 18 -44.34 -25.58 -29.39
C THR A 18 -42.99 -24.88 -29.50
N LEU A 19 -42.34 -25.01 -30.66
CA LEU A 19 -41.10 -24.28 -30.96
C LEU A 19 -41.28 -22.75 -30.85
N VAL A 20 -42.48 -22.25 -31.17
CA VAL A 20 -42.81 -20.82 -31.08
C VAL A 20 -42.88 -20.36 -29.63
N GLU A 21 -43.49 -21.15 -28.73
CA GLU A 21 -43.53 -20.84 -27.30
C GLU A 21 -42.11 -20.80 -26.71
N LEU A 22 -41.24 -21.73 -27.11
CA LEU A 22 -39.84 -21.71 -26.70
C LEU A 22 -39.10 -20.48 -27.25
N LEU A 23 -39.33 -20.15 -28.52
CA LEU A 23 -38.70 -19.00 -29.19
C LEU A 23 -39.03 -17.68 -28.48
N VAL A 24 -40.32 -17.45 -28.17
CA VAL A 24 -40.75 -16.22 -27.48
C VAL A 24 -40.11 -16.12 -26.10
N VAL A 25 -40.02 -17.23 -25.36
CA VAL A 25 -39.42 -17.25 -24.02
C VAL A 25 -37.93 -16.89 -24.08
N ILE A 26 -37.16 -17.49 -24.99
CA ILE A 26 -35.73 -17.15 -25.10
C ILE A 26 -35.51 -15.72 -25.60
N THR A 27 -36.41 -15.19 -26.45
CA THR A 27 -36.36 -13.79 -26.88
C THR A 27 -36.60 -12.84 -25.70
N ILE A 28 -37.60 -13.11 -24.86
CA ILE A 28 -37.86 -12.30 -23.66
C ILE A 28 -36.68 -12.37 -22.69
N ILE A 29 -36.13 -13.56 -22.42
CA ILE A 29 -34.94 -13.72 -21.57
C ILE A 29 -33.75 -12.95 -22.15
N GLY A 30 -33.52 -13.03 -23.47
CA GLY A 30 -32.45 -12.30 -24.14
C GLY A 30 -32.56 -10.78 -23.99
N ILE A 31 -33.77 -10.22 -24.10
CA ILE A 31 -34.01 -8.79 -23.88
C ILE A 31 -33.75 -8.41 -22.41
N LEU A 32 -34.27 -9.19 -21.46
CA LEU A 32 -34.08 -8.93 -20.03
C LEU A 32 -32.59 -8.96 -19.63
N VAL A 33 -31.85 -9.98 -20.08
CA VAL A 33 -30.41 -10.09 -19.84
C VAL A 33 -29.65 -8.94 -20.52
N GLY A 34 -30.01 -8.59 -21.76
CA GLY A 34 -29.39 -7.49 -22.50
C GLY A 34 -29.53 -6.13 -21.79
N LEU A 35 -30.64 -5.89 -21.09
CA LEU A 35 -30.85 -4.68 -20.30
C LEU A 35 -30.20 -4.75 -18.91
N ALA A 36 -30.09 -5.94 -18.32
CA ALA A 36 -29.56 -6.11 -16.96
C ALA A 36 -28.01 -6.08 -16.89
N LEU A 37 -27.32 -6.63 -17.90
CA LEU A 37 -25.85 -6.79 -17.84
C LEU A 37 -25.06 -5.48 -17.64
N PRO A 38 -25.35 -4.37 -18.34
CA PRO A 38 -24.62 -3.11 -18.13
C PRO A 38 -24.79 -2.57 -16.71
N ALA A 39 -26.02 -2.62 -16.18
CA ALA A 39 -26.33 -2.13 -14.83
C ALA A 39 -25.62 -2.93 -13.73
N ILE A 40 -25.49 -4.25 -13.91
CA ILE A 40 -24.77 -5.11 -12.96
C ILE A 40 -23.28 -4.77 -12.91
N ARG A 41 -22.65 -4.53 -14.07
CA ARG A 41 -21.22 -4.18 -14.13
C ARG A 41 -20.93 -2.86 -13.39
N THR A 42 -21.71 -1.82 -13.68
CA THR A 42 -21.58 -0.53 -12.97
C THR A 42 -21.83 -0.66 -11.47
N ALA A 43 -22.78 -1.50 -11.05
CA ALA A 43 -23.03 -1.75 -9.63
C ALA A 43 -21.84 -2.45 -8.93
N ILE A 44 -21.20 -3.42 -9.59
CA ILE A 44 -20.00 -4.10 -9.08
C ILE A 44 -18.84 -3.10 -8.96
N GLU A 45 -18.55 -2.35 -10.02
CA GLU A 45 -17.49 -1.32 -10.02
C GLU A 45 -17.70 -0.31 -8.88
N THR A 46 -18.93 0.21 -8.73
CA THR A 46 -19.28 1.14 -7.65
C THR A 46 -19.08 0.51 -6.27
N SER A 47 -19.42 -0.77 -6.11
CA SER A 47 -19.23 -1.49 -4.85
C SER A 47 -17.74 -1.67 -4.50
N SER A 48 -16.91 -1.98 -5.48
CA SER A 48 -15.45 -2.10 -5.31
C SER A 48 -14.81 -0.77 -4.94
N VAL A 49 -15.16 0.33 -5.64
CA VAL A 49 -14.72 1.69 -5.29
C VAL A 49 -15.12 2.03 -3.85
N THR A 50 -16.35 1.72 -3.46
CA THR A 50 -16.86 2.01 -2.11
C THR A 50 -16.10 1.20 -1.05
N ALA A 51 -15.81 -0.08 -1.31
CA ALA A 51 -15.06 -0.93 -0.40
C ALA A 51 -13.63 -0.42 -0.20
N ILE A 52 -12.91 -0.13 -1.30
CA ILE A 52 -11.57 0.45 -1.26
C ILE A 52 -11.56 1.76 -0.46
N ARG A 53 -12.55 2.62 -0.71
CA ARG A 53 -12.68 3.89 0.01
C ARG A 53 -12.84 3.71 1.52
N LEU A 54 -13.72 2.81 1.96
CA LEU A 54 -13.93 2.56 3.39
C LEU A 54 -12.67 2.03 4.06
N GLU A 55 -11.91 1.19 3.36
CA GLU A 55 -10.62 0.70 3.86
C GLU A 55 -9.58 1.81 3.99
N MET A 56 -9.46 2.66 2.97
CA MET A 56 -8.56 3.80 3.01
C MET A 56 -8.93 4.77 4.13
N GLU A 57 -10.22 5.03 4.34
CA GLU A 57 -10.71 5.85 5.45
C GLU A 57 -10.37 5.21 6.81
N SER A 58 -10.44 3.88 6.92
CA SER A 58 -10.06 3.12 8.13
C SER A 58 -8.56 3.21 8.43
N LEU A 59 -7.71 2.98 7.41
CA LEU A 59 -6.26 3.11 7.50
C LEU A 59 -5.86 4.56 7.82
N SER A 60 -6.47 5.54 7.15
CA SER A 60 -6.24 6.97 7.40
C SER A 60 -6.56 7.33 8.85
N SER A 61 -7.71 6.87 9.36
CA SER A 61 -8.10 7.07 10.75
C SER A 61 -7.11 6.41 11.74
N ALA A 62 -6.60 5.22 11.41
CA ALA A 62 -5.60 4.54 12.23
C ALA A 62 -4.27 5.31 12.28
N THR A 63 -3.85 5.87 11.15
CA THR A 63 -2.65 6.69 11.07
C THR A 63 -2.79 8.02 11.82
N GLU A 64 -3.97 8.64 11.80
CA GLU A 64 -4.25 9.81 12.67
C GLU A 64 -4.21 9.43 14.16
N ARG A 65 -4.74 8.26 14.54
CA ARG A 65 -4.60 7.76 15.92
C ARG A 65 -3.14 7.48 16.28
N TYR A 66 -2.35 6.98 15.34
CA TYR A 66 -0.91 6.77 15.50
C TYR A 66 -0.22 8.09 15.83
N GLN A 67 -0.48 9.14 15.03
CA GLN A 67 0.05 10.48 15.26
C GLN A 67 -0.37 11.04 16.63
N GLN A 68 -1.63 10.86 17.02
CA GLN A 68 -2.12 11.34 18.33
C GLN A 68 -1.45 10.61 19.49
N LYS A 69 -1.22 9.29 19.35
CA LYS A 69 -0.62 8.45 20.38
C LYS A 69 0.88 8.68 20.53
N TYR A 70 1.60 8.82 19.41
CA TYR A 70 3.06 8.84 19.37
C TYR A 70 3.68 10.20 19.01
N GLY A 71 2.86 11.17 18.64
CA GLY A 71 3.29 12.52 18.25
C GLY A 71 4.09 12.57 16.95
N ASP A 72 3.99 11.53 16.12
CA ASP A 72 4.66 11.43 14.82
C ASP A 72 3.87 10.49 13.90
N TYR A 73 3.92 10.71 12.58
CA TYR A 73 3.32 9.79 11.61
C TYR A 73 4.24 8.59 11.33
N PRO A 74 3.68 7.44 10.89
CA PRO A 74 4.46 6.26 10.49
C PRO A 74 5.57 6.61 9.48
N PRO A 75 6.80 6.09 9.63
CA PRO A 75 7.90 6.34 8.71
C PRO A 75 7.81 5.40 7.51
N ASP A 76 7.93 5.86 6.27
CA ASP A 76 7.74 5.04 5.05
C ASP A 76 8.88 4.05 4.72
N PHE A 77 9.82 3.85 5.65
CA PHE A 77 11.01 2.99 5.47
C PHE A 77 11.89 3.28 4.23
N SER A 78 11.86 4.50 3.70
CA SER A 78 12.77 4.88 2.60
C SER A 78 14.13 5.43 3.05
N ASN A 79 14.26 5.81 4.33
CA ASN A 79 15.49 6.36 4.88
C ASN A 79 15.73 5.89 6.31
N TRP A 80 16.85 5.19 6.54
CA TRP A 80 17.21 4.67 7.85
C TRP A 80 17.32 5.74 8.93
N ALA A 81 17.85 6.94 8.63
CA ALA A 81 17.96 8.00 9.61
C ALA A 81 16.60 8.49 10.11
N VAL A 82 15.58 8.47 9.23
CA VAL A 82 14.19 8.80 9.58
C VAL A 82 13.60 7.69 10.44
N VAL A 83 13.72 6.44 10.02
CA VAL A 83 13.25 5.26 10.78
C VAL A 83 13.87 5.21 12.18
N GLN A 84 15.19 5.36 12.29
CA GLN A 84 15.91 5.33 13.55
C GLN A 84 15.48 6.48 14.48
N ARG A 85 15.36 7.70 13.94
CA ARG A 85 14.88 8.85 14.71
C ARG A 85 13.46 8.64 15.20
N HIS A 86 12.60 8.10 14.34
CA HIS A 86 11.19 7.84 14.64
C HIS A 86 11.06 6.85 15.81
N TYR A 87 11.65 5.66 15.71
CA TYR A 87 11.54 4.65 16.76
C TYR A 87 12.23 5.03 18.07
N ARG A 88 13.32 5.81 18.03
CA ARG A 88 13.93 6.38 19.25
C ARG A 88 13.04 7.40 19.94
N LYS A 89 12.25 8.17 19.18
CA LYS A 89 11.26 9.11 19.73
C LYS A 89 10.09 8.35 20.38
N LEU A 90 9.58 7.33 19.69
CA LEU A 90 8.47 6.51 20.18
C LEU A 90 8.82 5.71 21.43
N PHE A 91 10.00 5.09 21.44
CA PHE A 91 10.43 4.21 22.53
C PHE A 91 11.80 4.65 23.08
N PRO A 92 11.86 5.72 23.91
CA PRO A 92 13.13 6.23 24.44
C PRO A 92 13.88 5.23 25.33
N ARG A 93 13.20 4.18 25.82
CA ARG A 93 13.74 3.14 26.71
C ARG A 93 13.93 1.79 26.02
N MET A 94 13.78 1.76 24.69
CA MET A 94 13.94 0.55 23.87
C MET A 94 15.32 -0.07 24.10
N ALA A 95 15.36 -1.39 24.25
CA ALA A 95 16.60 -2.15 24.30
C ALA A 95 17.38 -2.02 22.98
N ALA A 96 18.71 -1.98 23.07
CA ALA A 96 19.57 -1.86 21.88
C ALA A 96 19.36 -3.01 20.87
N ASN A 97 19.02 -4.21 21.35
CA ASN A 97 18.69 -5.38 20.54
C ASN A 97 17.56 -5.12 19.54
N GLU A 98 16.52 -4.40 19.93
CA GLU A 98 15.32 -4.19 19.11
C GLU A 98 15.63 -3.33 17.88
N MET A 99 16.39 -2.24 18.09
CA MET A 99 16.81 -1.37 17.01
C MET A 99 17.81 -2.08 16.08
N LEU A 100 18.69 -2.91 16.63
CA LEU A 100 19.64 -3.71 15.83
C LEU A 100 18.94 -4.84 15.07
N LEU A 101 17.89 -5.44 15.63
CA LEU A 101 17.05 -6.41 14.93
C LEU A 101 16.37 -5.75 13.73
N LEU A 102 15.72 -4.60 13.93
CA LEU A 102 15.12 -3.82 12.84
C LEU A 102 16.16 -3.39 11.80
N GLN A 103 17.37 -3.05 12.25
CA GLN A 103 18.49 -2.76 11.34
C GLN A 103 18.84 -4.00 10.50
N ASN A 104 18.97 -5.18 11.11
CA ASN A 104 19.32 -6.41 10.41
C ASN A 104 18.20 -6.92 9.49
N MET A 105 16.94 -6.57 9.77
CA MET A 105 15.81 -6.81 8.87
C MET A 105 15.90 -5.92 7.62
N THR A 106 16.42 -4.70 7.76
CA THR A 106 16.39 -3.68 6.69
C THR A 106 17.72 -3.49 5.95
N HIS A 107 18.81 -4.10 6.40
CA HIS A 107 20.14 -3.93 5.82
C HIS A 107 20.61 -5.18 5.08
N VAL A 108 21.15 -4.98 3.88
CA VAL A 108 21.83 -6.02 3.09
C VAL A 108 23.32 -5.70 3.07
N SER A 109 24.14 -6.64 3.53
CA SER A 109 25.61 -6.47 3.61
C SER A 109 26.05 -5.20 4.37
N GLY A 110 25.29 -4.79 5.38
CA GLY A 110 25.58 -3.61 6.20
C GLY A 110 25.16 -2.27 5.61
N VAL A 111 24.47 -2.26 4.46
CA VAL A 111 23.90 -1.07 3.83
C VAL A 111 22.37 -1.14 3.90
N PHE A 112 21.73 -0.04 4.26
CA PHE A 112 20.27 0.05 4.28
C PHE A 112 19.68 -0.20 2.90
N ASN A 113 18.70 -1.10 2.82
CA ASN A 113 17.97 -1.40 1.60
C ASN A 113 16.53 -0.89 1.75
N PRO A 114 16.11 0.15 1.01
CA PRO A 114 14.76 0.69 1.09
C PRO A 114 13.67 -0.23 0.51
N VAL A 115 14.06 -1.36 -0.10
CA VAL A 115 13.14 -2.39 -0.62
C VAL A 115 13.01 -3.55 0.37
N ALA A 116 13.78 -3.59 1.45
CA ALA A 116 13.67 -4.66 2.46
C ALA A 116 12.43 -4.54 3.35
N ILE A 117 11.88 -3.33 3.46
CA ILE A 117 10.54 -3.07 3.98
C ILE A 117 9.95 -2.02 3.05
N ASP A 118 9.06 -2.44 2.17
CA ASP A 118 8.36 -1.54 1.28
C ASP A 118 7.28 -0.74 2.03
N ARG A 119 6.62 0.16 1.31
CA ARG A 119 5.64 1.09 1.90
C ARG A 119 4.36 0.39 2.32
N ALA A 120 3.98 -0.67 1.64
CA ALA A 120 2.82 -1.45 2.02
C ALA A 120 3.12 -2.34 3.23
N GLU A 121 4.32 -2.87 3.32
CA GLU A 121 4.80 -3.61 4.49
C GLU A 121 4.93 -2.69 5.70
N ALA A 122 5.46 -1.48 5.49
CA ALA A 122 5.63 -0.49 6.53
C ALA A 122 4.30 -0.10 7.21
N ILE A 123 3.16 -0.12 6.49
CA ILE A 123 1.87 0.26 7.08
C ILE A 123 1.40 -0.82 8.05
N VAL A 124 1.58 -2.08 7.69
CA VAL A 124 1.23 -3.21 8.53
C VAL A 124 2.18 -3.29 9.71
N TRP A 125 3.49 -3.08 9.46
CA TRP A 125 4.49 -3.05 10.52
C TRP A 125 4.20 -1.99 11.58
N THR A 126 3.80 -0.79 11.17
CA THR A 126 3.61 0.34 12.09
C THR A 126 2.23 0.37 12.75
N LEU A 127 1.17 0.02 12.02
CA LEU A 127 -0.20 0.03 12.54
C LEU A 127 -0.61 -1.31 13.17
N GLY A 128 0.16 -2.38 12.92
CA GLY A 128 -0.20 -3.76 13.23
C GLY A 128 -0.14 -4.13 14.70
N ALA A 129 0.69 -3.47 15.51
CA ALA A 129 0.75 -3.53 16.99
C ALA A 129 2.17 -3.19 17.45
N TYR A 130 2.29 -2.73 18.70
CA TYR A 130 3.54 -2.80 19.46
C TYR A 130 3.26 -3.43 20.82
N SER A 131 4.26 -4.11 21.37
CA SER A 131 4.22 -4.65 22.72
C SER A 131 4.01 -3.54 23.75
N GLU A 132 3.34 -3.87 24.87
CA GLU A 132 3.25 -2.97 26.04
C GLU A 132 4.58 -2.85 26.78
N ASP A 133 5.50 -3.79 26.56
CA ASP A 133 6.86 -3.70 27.05
C ASP A 133 7.62 -2.61 26.29
N VAL A 134 7.80 -1.47 26.96
CA VAL A 134 8.51 -0.30 26.43
C VAL A 134 9.98 -0.56 26.10
N GLN A 135 10.59 -1.61 26.67
CA GLN A 135 11.96 -2.02 26.35
C GLN A 135 12.00 -2.94 25.12
N HIS A 136 10.92 -3.69 24.88
CA HIS A 136 10.80 -4.70 23.83
C HIS A 136 9.56 -4.48 22.94
N PRO A 137 9.46 -3.35 22.22
CA PRO A 137 8.26 -3.03 21.44
C PRO A 137 8.00 -3.98 20.27
N PHE A 138 9.03 -4.60 19.67
CA PHE A 138 8.86 -5.50 18.53
C PHE A 138 8.75 -6.97 18.95
N THR A 139 9.60 -7.40 19.88
CA THR A 139 9.72 -8.82 20.28
C THR A 139 9.02 -9.17 21.59
N GLY A 140 8.58 -8.18 22.36
CA GLY A 140 7.89 -8.38 23.62
C GLY A 140 6.48 -8.96 23.44
N PRO A 141 5.84 -9.40 24.54
CA PRO A 141 4.52 -10.00 24.49
C PRO A 141 3.49 -9.14 23.75
N GLY A 142 2.84 -9.72 22.74
CA GLY A 142 1.83 -9.02 21.94
C GLY A 142 2.39 -8.05 20.89
N GLY A 143 3.72 -7.93 20.78
CA GLY A 143 4.38 -7.22 19.70
C GLY A 143 4.27 -7.92 18.34
N PRO A 144 4.79 -7.32 17.26
CA PRO A 144 4.71 -7.84 15.90
C PRO A 144 5.49 -9.13 15.67
N LEU A 145 6.52 -9.42 16.48
CA LEU A 145 7.39 -10.59 16.30
C LEU A 145 7.28 -11.56 17.46
N ALA A 146 7.36 -12.85 17.14
CA ALA A 146 7.42 -13.94 18.11
C ALA A 146 8.73 -14.73 17.95
N TRP A 147 9.30 -15.14 19.08
CA TRP A 147 10.54 -15.94 19.12
C TRP A 147 10.31 -17.38 18.67
N VAL A 148 11.16 -17.87 17.75
CA VAL A 148 11.23 -19.27 17.30
C VAL A 148 12.65 -19.83 17.31
N GLY A 149 13.60 -19.07 17.86
CA GLY A 149 14.97 -19.51 18.08
C GLY A 149 15.06 -20.64 19.11
N ASN A 150 16.22 -21.30 19.16
CA ASN A 150 16.44 -22.36 20.14
C ASN A 150 16.65 -21.77 21.55
N GLY A 151 15.96 -22.33 22.54
CA GLY A 151 15.96 -21.85 23.93
C GLY A 151 14.89 -20.79 24.21
N SER A 152 14.81 -20.36 25.48
CA SER A 152 13.98 -19.23 25.89
C SER A 152 14.55 -17.93 25.34
N ASP A 153 13.68 -17.02 24.89
CA ASP A 153 14.07 -15.63 24.63
C ASP A 153 14.39 -14.93 25.95
N SER A 154 15.58 -15.20 26.49
CA SER A 154 16.07 -14.48 27.66
C SER A 154 16.59 -13.14 27.15
N TYR A 155 15.82 -12.06 27.33
CA TYR A 155 16.22 -10.66 27.13
C TYR A 155 17.48 -10.24 27.94
N ALA A 156 18.12 -11.18 28.63
CA ALA A 156 19.39 -11.05 29.32
C ALA A 156 20.58 -10.93 28.35
N ALA A 157 21.56 -10.10 28.72
CA ALA A 157 22.83 -9.99 28.02
C ALA A 157 23.61 -11.32 28.04
N PRO A 158 24.51 -11.57 27.06
CA PRO A 158 25.36 -12.75 27.05
C PRO A 158 26.18 -12.90 28.34
N ALA A 159 26.34 -14.13 28.81
CA ALA A 159 27.19 -14.43 29.97
C ALA A 159 28.63 -13.97 29.68
N GLY A 160 29.17 -13.10 30.55
CA GLY A 160 30.52 -12.53 30.39
C GLY A 160 30.59 -11.22 29.59
N ALA A 161 29.45 -10.58 29.31
CA ALA A 161 29.42 -9.25 28.72
C ALA A 161 30.20 -8.23 29.56
N SER A 162 31.20 -7.57 28.96
CA SER A 162 32.03 -6.55 29.61
C SER A 162 31.44 -5.13 29.48
N ASN A 163 30.41 -4.96 28.65
CA ASN A 163 29.70 -3.71 28.44
C ASN A 163 28.17 -3.94 28.50
N PRO A 164 27.39 -3.11 29.20
CA PRO A 164 25.92 -3.17 29.18
C PRO A 164 25.29 -2.99 27.78
N THR A 165 26.04 -2.52 26.77
CA THR A 165 25.60 -2.50 25.36
C THR A 165 25.95 -3.78 24.59
N GLN A 166 26.58 -4.76 25.23
CA GLN A 166 26.93 -6.04 24.60
C GLN A 166 25.65 -6.88 24.48
N VAL A 167 25.10 -6.82 23.29
CA VAL A 167 23.80 -7.32 22.88
C VAL A 167 23.88 -8.79 22.45
N ASN A 168 22.82 -9.56 22.68
CA ASN A 168 22.78 -10.98 22.34
C ASN A 168 22.67 -11.16 20.82
N ALA A 169 23.63 -11.84 20.20
CA ALA A 169 23.67 -12.02 18.76
C ALA A 169 22.46 -12.81 18.23
N ALA A 170 21.88 -13.71 19.03
CA ALA A 170 20.69 -14.47 18.64
C ALA A 170 19.44 -13.58 18.54
N GLN A 171 19.33 -12.55 19.40
CA GLN A 171 18.19 -11.63 19.44
C GLN A 171 18.20 -10.59 18.33
N GLN A 172 19.36 -10.39 17.70
CA GLN A 172 19.50 -9.49 16.56
C GLN A 172 19.30 -10.21 15.23
N ASN A 173 19.19 -11.55 15.23
CA ASN A 173 19.10 -12.35 14.01
C ASN A 173 17.63 -12.57 13.62
N PRO A 174 17.15 -12.00 12.50
CA PRO A 174 15.76 -12.16 12.05
C PRO A 174 15.35 -13.63 11.87
N VAL A 175 16.28 -14.54 11.57
CA VAL A 175 15.98 -15.97 11.39
C VAL A 175 15.33 -16.59 12.64
N ASN A 176 15.63 -16.07 13.83
CA ASN A 176 15.09 -16.55 15.10
C ASN A 176 13.71 -16.01 15.45
N TYR A 177 13.10 -15.22 14.57
CA TYR A 177 11.76 -14.68 14.75
C TYR A 177 10.82 -15.15 13.64
N GLN A 178 9.54 -14.98 13.93
CA GLN A 178 8.42 -15.14 13.03
C GLN A 178 7.41 -14.02 13.25
N ILE A 179 6.47 -13.87 12.32
CA ILE A 179 5.32 -12.99 12.51
C ILE A 179 4.45 -13.49 13.68
N ASN A 180 4.08 -12.57 14.57
CA ASN A 180 3.13 -12.86 15.65
C ASN A 180 1.68 -12.71 15.14
N SER A 181 0.98 -13.84 14.97
CA SER A 181 -0.43 -13.86 14.61
C SER A 181 -1.34 -13.37 15.74
N ASP A 182 -0.88 -13.44 16.99
CA ASP A 182 -1.63 -13.10 18.20
C ASP A 182 -1.21 -11.72 18.75
N ARG A 183 -0.78 -10.83 17.85
CA ARG A 183 -0.41 -9.45 18.20
C ARG A 183 -1.59 -8.72 18.84
N VAL A 184 -1.31 -7.92 19.87
CA VAL A 184 -2.32 -7.18 20.63
C VAL A 184 -2.07 -5.68 20.50
N ASN A 185 -3.08 -4.84 20.78
CA ASN A 185 -2.95 -3.38 20.72
C ASN A 185 -2.63 -2.81 19.32
N SER A 186 -3.13 -3.44 18.25
CA SER A 186 -3.05 -2.85 16.91
C SER A 186 -3.84 -1.54 16.86
N LEU A 187 -3.34 -0.58 16.08
CA LEU A 187 -4.06 0.66 15.79
C LEU A 187 -5.03 0.49 14.63
N HIS A 188 -4.80 -0.53 13.80
CA HIS A 188 -5.67 -0.99 12.75
C HIS A 188 -5.78 -2.52 12.78
N ASP A 189 -7.00 -3.04 12.73
CA ASP A 189 -7.24 -4.48 12.70
C ASP A 189 -7.22 -4.95 11.24
N PHE A 190 -6.06 -5.48 10.83
CA PHE A 190 -5.88 -5.98 9.46
C PHE A 190 -6.54 -7.35 9.32
N ASP A 191 -7.44 -7.46 8.35
CA ASP A 191 -8.05 -8.73 7.96
C ASP A 191 -6.96 -9.76 7.59
N PRO A 192 -6.84 -10.88 8.33
CA PRO A 192 -5.85 -11.93 8.06
C PRO A 192 -5.98 -12.53 6.66
N GLY A 193 -7.18 -12.54 6.07
CA GLY A 193 -7.40 -13.06 4.70
C GLY A 193 -6.77 -12.21 3.61
N ARG A 194 -6.30 -11.00 3.96
CA ARG A 194 -5.73 -10.01 3.04
C ARG A 194 -4.27 -9.67 3.35
N LEU A 195 -3.73 -10.25 4.41
CA LEU A 195 -2.31 -10.18 4.72
C LEU A 195 -1.56 -11.23 3.90
N SER A 196 -0.33 -10.92 3.51
CA SER A 196 0.61 -11.88 2.90
C SER A 196 1.08 -12.94 3.92
N LEU A 197 0.18 -13.62 4.62
CA LEU A 197 0.55 -14.53 5.71
C LEU A 197 0.66 -15.98 5.21
N SER A 198 1.83 -16.59 5.39
CA SER A 198 2.03 -17.99 5.00
C SER A 198 1.31 -18.93 5.97
N SER A 199 0.50 -19.86 5.43
CA SER A 199 -0.17 -20.86 6.26
C SER A 199 0.80 -21.99 6.60
N VAL A 200 1.20 -22.10 7.86
CA VAL A 200 1.90 -23.29 8.38
C VAL A 200 0.94 -24.23 9.10
N ASN A 201 1.31 -25.51 9.20
CA ASN A 201 0.50 -26.51 9.88
C ASN A 201 0.42 -26.17 11.37
N ALA A 202 -0.71 -25.59 11.79
CA ALA A 202 -0.98 -25.16 13.16
C ALA A 202 -0.89 -26.29 14.22
N SER A 203 -0.86 -27.56 13.78
CA SER A 203 -0.71 -28.72 14.67
C SER A 203 0.75 -29.09 14.95
N ALA A 204 1.73 -28.52 14.24
CA ALA A 204 3.15 -28.76 14.45
C ALA A 204 3.76 -27.65 15.32
N ALA A 205 4.75 -28.00 16.15
CA ALA A 205 5.52 -27.00 16.88
C ALA A 205 6.21 -26.06 15.90
N LEU A 206 6.08 -24.75 16.15
CA LEU A 206 6.74 -23.72 15.35
C LEU A 206 8.23 -23.71 15.70
N THR A 207 9.07 -23.70 14.67
CA THR A 207 10.54 -23.68 14.79
C THR A 207 11.10 -22.76 13.72
N GLY A 208 12.40 -22.43 13.75
CA GLY A 208 13.04 -21.68 12.66
C GLY A 208 12.81 -22.25 11.25
N ALA A 209 12.51 -23.56 11.12
CA ALA A 209 12.22 -24.23 9.84
C ALA A 209 10.72 -24.37 9.52
N ASN A 210 9.82 -24.12 10.48
CA ASN A 210 8.36 -24.20 10.33
C ASN A 210 7.75 -23.03 11.10
N LYS A 211 7.62 -21.87 10.44
CA LYS A 211 7.24 -20.60 11.06
C LYS A 211 6.33 -19.77 10.14
N TYR A 212 5.59 -18.84 10.73
CA TYR A 212 4.84 -17.84 9.98
C TYR A 212 5.78 -16.79 9.37
N THR A 213 5.70 -16.63 8.06
CA THR A 213 6.47 -15.66 7.26
C THR A 213 5.54 -14.95 6.29
N SER A 214 6.07 -13.94 5.60
CA SER A 214 5.35 -13.39 4.46
C SER A 214 5.23 -14.41 3.31
N THR A 215 4.18 -14.31 2.49
CA THR A 215 3.97 -15.12 1.27
C THR A 215 4.57 -14.52 0.02
N ASP A 216 4.93 -13.25 0.04
CA ASP A 216 5.55 -12.56 -1.10
C ASP A 216 7.02 -12.97 -1.25
N ASP A 217 7.85 -12.81 -0.21
CA ASP A 217 9.30 -13.01 -0.25
C ASP A 217 9.85 -13.90 0.89
N GLY A 218 9.00 -14.28 1.84
CA GLY A 218 9.36 -15.17 2.95
C GLY A 218 10.00 -14.45 4.15
N ASP A 219 9.93 -13.13 4.22
CA ASP A 219 10.49 -12.33 5.29
C ASP A 219 9.59 -12.28 6.56
N LEU A 220 9.83 -11.29 7.42
CA LEU A 220 9.10 -11.09 8.68
C LEU A 220 8.08 -9.96 8.64
N VAL A 221 7.81 -9.38 7.47
CA VAL A 221 6.95 -8.22 7.33
C VAL A 221 5.79 -8.56 6.43
N LEU A 222 4.60 -8.17 6.86
CA LEU A 222 3.38 -8.51 6.13
C LEU A 222 2.99 -7.36 5.22
N THR A 223 2.57 -7.69 4.02
CA THR A 223 1.94 -6.80 3.07
C THR A 223 0.41 -6.92 3.19
N TYR A 224 -0.33 -5.82 3.04
CA TYR A 224 -1.80 -5.81 3.08
C TYR A 224 -2.42 -5.44 1.73
N ALA A 225 -3.26 -6.32 1.18
CA ALA A 225 -3.81 -6.21 -0.17
C ALA A 225 -5.33 -5.96 -0.22
N SER A 226 -5.86 -5.59 -1.40
CA SER A 226 -7.31 -5.51 -1.67
C SER A 226 -7.99 -6.88 -1.76
N VAL A 227 -9.30 -6.95 -1.52
CA VAL A 227 -10.11 -8.21 -1.54
C VAL A 227 -10.24 -8.79 -2.95
N THR A 228 -10.30 -7.93 -3.98
CA THR A 228 -10.77 -8.32 -5.31
C THR A 228 -9.67 -8.62 -6.33
N GLU A 229 -8.48 -8.00 -6.26
CA GLU A 229 -7.36 -8.29 -7.17
C GLU A 229 -6.04 -7.64 -6.67
N GLY A 230 -4.97 -8.45 -6.59
CA GLY A 230 -3.59 -8.11 -6.93
C GLY A 230 -2.68 -7.26 -6.03
N GLY A 231 -3.14 -6.13 -5.47
CA GLY A 231 -2.22 -5.04 -5.15
C GLY A 231 -2.24 -4.56 -3.69
N PRO A 232 -1.09 -4.15 -3.14
CA PRO A 232 -0.99 -3.80 -1.73
C PRO A 232 -1.26 -2.31 -1.47
N PHE A 233 -1.92 -1.91 -0.39
CA PHE A 233 -2.13 -0.49 -0.06
C PHE A 233 -0.79 0.17 0.31
N VAL A 234 -0.52 1.36 -0.22
CA VAL A 234 0.77 2.04 -0.05
C VAL A 234 0.57 3.34 0.70
N TYR A 235 1.51 3.71 1.57
CA TYR A 235 1.60 5.07 2.08
C TYR A 235 2.95 5.75 1.81
N PHE A 236 2.93 7.07 1.85
CA PHE A 236 4.11 7.90 1.75
C PHE A 236 4.16 8.91 2.89
N ASP A 237 5.33 9.10 3.49
CA ASP A 237 5.59 10.15 4.48
C ASP A 237 6.13 11.39 3.76
N SER A 238 5.54 12.56 4.01
CA SER A 238 5.94 13.74 3.28
C SER A 238 7.35 14.25 3.56
N ARG A 239 7.97 13.78 4.64
CA ARG A 239 9.35 14.11 5.01
C ARG A 239 10.38 13.28 4.25
N THR A 240 9.95 12.17 3.66
CA THR A 240 10.79 11.22 2.93
C THR A 240 10.56 11.25 1.42
N TYR A 241 9.76 12.23 0.98
CA TYR A 241 9.70 12.75 -0.37
C TYR A 241 11.05 13.34 -0.80
N ALA A 242 12.05 12.49 -0.99
CA ALA A 242 13.36 12.89 -1.43
C ALA A 242 13.56 12.55 -2.92
N HIS A 243 14.38 13.39 -3.55
CA HIS A 243 15.30 13.05 -4.62
C HIS A 243 16.54 12.48 -3.93
N PHE A 244 16.91 11.23 -4.20
CA PHE A 244 18.07 10.59 -3.59
C PHE A 244 19.35 10.95 -4.37
N ASP A 245 20.38 11.53 -3.73
CA ASP A 245 21.74 11.75 -4.28
C ASP A 245 22.70 11.93 -3.06
N PRO A 246 24.04 11.65 -3.03
CA PRO A 246 25.02 11.09 -4.00
C PRO A 246 25.90 9.93 -3.46
N ASN A 247 25.58 9.31 -2.32
CA ASN A 247 26.48 8.34 -1.64
C ASN A 247 26.07 6.87 -1.77
N ILE A 248 25.04 6.55 -2.55
CA ILE A 248 24.75 5.16 -2.93
C ILE A 248 25.33 4.94 -4.33
N ASN A 249 26.21 3.95 -4.43
CA ASN A 249 26.93 3.47 -5.61
C ASN A 249 26.28 3.83 -6.96
N GLY A 250 26.76 4.89 -7.63
CA GLY A 250 26.53 5.07 -9.06
C GLY A 250 25.78 6.32 -9.53
N GLY A 251 25.40 7.26 -8.66
CA GLY A 251 25.02 8.62 -9.07
C GLY A 251 23.78 8.70 -9.97
N VAL A 252 22.67 8.11 -9.52
CA VAL A 252 21.37 8.22 -10.16
C VAL A 252 20.32 8.65 -9.13
N GLY A 253 19.53 9.65 -9.50
CA GLY A 253 18.53 10.31 -8.64
C GLY A 253 17.32 9.44 -8.32
N ASP A 254 17.37 8.55 -7.33
CA ASP A 254 16.24 7.65 -7.06
C ASP A 254 15.03 8.41 -6.49
N PHE A 255 13.95 8.43 -7.27
CA PHE A 255 12.65 8.92 -6.84
C PHE A 255 11.79 7.74 -6.34
N ASN A 256 11.30 7.83 -5.11
CA ASN A 256 10.25 6.94 -4.59
C ASN A 256 8.98 7.01 -5.45
N GLY A 257 8.55 5.90 -6.06
CA GLY A 257 7.30 5.80 -6.83
C GLY A 257 7.04 4.36 -7.31
N TYR A 258 5.80 4.10 -7.75
CA TYR A 258 5.44 2.88 -8.47
C TYR A 258 5.20 3.24 -9.94
N GLY A 259 5.75 2.48 -10.88
CA GLY A 259 5.83 2.87 -12.28
C GLY A 259 5.31 1.86 -13.29
N SER A 260 5.08 2.41 -14.48
CA SER A 260 4.76 1.76 -15.75
C SER A 260 5.97 1.89 -16.69
N THR A 261 6.08 1.07 -17.73
CA THR A 261 7.27 1.08 -18.61
C THR A 261 7.39 2.31 -19.50
N ASP A 262 6.31 3.09 -19.68
CA ASP A 262 6.32 4.26 -20.59
C ASP A 262 6.13 5.61 -19.88
N PHE A 263 5.82 5.60 -18.58
CA PHE A 263 5.74 6.79 -17.72
C PHE A 263 6.36 6.46 -16.36
N GLY A 264 7.17 7.40 -15.85
CA GLY A 264 7.84 7.28 -14.56
C GLY A 264 6.94 6.97 -13.36
N GLY A 265 7.54 6.97 -12.17
CA GLY A 265 6.87 6.61 -10.93
C GLY A 265 5.82 7.66 -10.57
N VAL A 266 4.55 7.26 -10.49
CA VAL A 266 3.47 8.18 -10.10
C VAL A 266 3.55 8.41 -8.60
N ARG A 267 3.56 9.68 -8.20
CA ARG A 267 3.53 10.09 -6.80
C ARG A 267 2.20 10.76 -6.48
N PRO A 268 1.48 10.33 -5.44
CA PRO A 268 0.40 11.14 -4.89
C PRO A 268 1.07 12.27 -4.11
N TYR A 269 0.98 13.48 -4.66
CA TYR A 269 1.43 14.71 -4.00
C TYR A 269 0.30 15.70 -4.02
N ILE A 270 0.27 16.54 -2.99
CA ILE A 270 -0.64 17.67 -2.94
C ILE A 270 0.20 18.93 -2.75
N SER A 271 0.13 19.85 -3.71
CA SER A 271 0.57 21.24 -3.56
C SER A 271 -0.65 22.18 -3.62
N THR A 272 -0.73 23.14 -2.71
CA THR A 272 -1.72 24.25 -2.74
C THR A 272 -1.15 25.54 -3.32
N GLU A 273 0.18 25.62 -3.50
CA GLU A 273 0.83 26.84 -3.96
C GLU A 273 1.41 26.64 -5.37
N ALA A 274 1.15 27.62 -6.23
CA ALA A 274 1.88 27.77 -7.48
C ALA A 274 3.31 28.22 -7.16
N VAL A 275 4.23 27.56 -7.86
CA VAL A 275 5.68 27.71 -7.92
C VAL A 275 6.26 29.04 -7.44
N ALA A 276 7.28 28.96 -6.57
CA ALA A 276 8.27 30.03 -6.47
C ALA A 276 8.97 30.18 -7.83
N ASN A 277 8.69 31.28 -8.53
CA ASN A 277 9.30 31.57 -9.83
C ASN A 277 10.83 31.52 -9.68
N PRO A 278 11.58 30.76 -10.50
CA PRO A 278 13.02 30.88 -10.50
C PRO A 278 13.37 32.35 -10.77
N SER A 279 14.39 32.86 -10.08
CA SER A 279 14.94 34.17 -10.39
C SER A 279 15.70 34.10 -11.72
N GLY A 280 14.99 33.92 -12.83
CA GLY A 280 15.54 33.65 -14.17
C GLY A 280 14.71 32.64 -14.95
N ALA A 281 14.90 32.58 -16.27
CA ALA A 281 14.34 31.52 -17.10
C ALA A 281 15.05 30.20 -16.77
N ASN A 282 14.28 29.10 -16.61
CA ASN A 282 14.75 27.72 -16.44
C ASN A 282 15.14 27.32 -14.97
N TYR A 283 14.74 26.12 -14.53
CA TYR A 283 15.04 25.58 -13.18
C TYR A 283 16.48 25.09 -13.03
N ALA A 284 17.20 24.84 -14.14
CA ALA A 284 18.62 24.48 -14.27
C ALA A 284 19.08 23.18 -13.59
N THR A 285 18.42 22.71 -12.53
CA THR A 285 18.69 21.44 -11.84
C THR A 285 17.40 20.76 -11.39
N ASP A 286 17.39 19.43 -11.28
CA ASP A 286 16.23 18.66 -10.81
C ASP A 286 15.84 19.04 -9.38
N ILE A 287 16.83 19.28 -8.51
CA ILE A 287 16.61 19.73 -7.14
C ILE A 287 15.86 21.07 -7.13
N ALA A 288 16.20 22.00 -8.02
CA ALA A 288 15.50 23.28 -8.12
C ALA A 288 14.09 23.12 -8.72
N ALA A 289 13.91 22.23 -9.71
CA ALA A 289 12.60 21.92 -10.29
C ALA A 289 11.66 21.21 -9.28
N VAL A 290 12.19 20.32 -8.44
CA VAL A 290 11.45 19.65 -7.36
C VAL A 290 11.14 20.59 -6.20
N ASN A 291 12.11 21.39 -5.76
CA ASN A 291 11.92 22.39 -4.68
C ASN A 291 11.02 23.57 -5.10
N ALA A 292 10.73 23.71 -6.38
CA ALA A 292 9.76 24.68 -6.88
C ALA A 292 8.33 24.42 -6.37
N TRP A 293 8.07 23.20 -5.91
CA TRP A 293 6.78 22.76 -5.39
C TRP A 293 6.75 22.85 -3.86
N ARG A 294 5.63 23.33 -3.31
CA ARG A 294 5.40 23.37 -1.85
C ARG A 294 4.36 22.34 -1.45
N PHE A 295 4.67 21.56 -0.43
CA PHE A 295 3.70 20.66 0.19
C PHE A 295 2.52 21.43 0.78
N VAL A 296 1.29 20.94 0.58
CA VAL A 296 0.13 21.37 1.38
C VAL A 296 0.42 21.19 2.86
N ASN A 297 1.16 20.13 3.19
CA ASN A 297 1.65 19.90 4.54
C ASN A 297 2.89 18.98 4.53
N SER A 298 4.03 19.50 5.00
CA SER A 298 5.29 18.74 5.07
C SER A 298 5.31 17.65 6.16
N ASP A 299 4.29 17.60 7.00
CA ASP A 299 4.13 16.61 8.07
C ASP A 299 2.91 15.70 7.80
N THR A 300 2.52 15.45 6.55
CA THR A 300 1.41 14.54 6.25
C THR A 300 1.86 13.21 5.69
N PHE A 301 1.06 12.18 5.96
CA PHE A 301 1.13 10.94 5.21
C PHE A 301 0.08 10.96 4.10
N GLN A 302 0.31 10.18 3.07
CA GLN A 302 -0.66 9.95 2.01
C GLN A 302 -0.86 8.46 1.83
N LEU A 303 -2.12 8.02 1.74
CA LEU A 303 -2.47 6.64 1.43
C LEU A 303 -2.97 6.54 0.00
N VAL A 304 -2.64 5.43 -0.63
CA VAL A 304 -3.06 5.14 -2.00
C VAL A 304 -3.59 3.72 -2.03
N ALA A 305 -4.62 3.49 -2.83
CA ALA A 305 -5.10 2.17 -3.22
C ALA A 305 -4.80 1.89 -4.69
N PRO A 306 -4.62 0.60 -5.06
CA PRO A 306 -4.25 0.17 -6.41
C PRO A 306 -5.44 0.24 -7.39
N GLY A 307 -6.46 1.03 -7.06
CA GLY A 307 -7.68 1.16 -7.86
C GLY A 307 -8.49 -0.14 -8.06
N LEU A 308 -9.26 -0.16 -9.15
CA LEU A 308 -10.13 -1.26 -9.58
C LEU A 308 -9.37 -2.36 -10.32
N ASP A 309 -8.24 -2.06 -10.94
CA ASP A 309 -7.36 -2.98 -11.65
C ASP A 309 -6.41 -3.74 -10.72
N GLY A 310 -6.32 -3.30 -9.46
CA GLY A 310 -5.58 -4.00 -8.42
C GLY A 310 -4.07 -3.94 -8.62
N SER A 311 -3.56 -3.00 -9.41
CA SER A 311 -2.13 -2.86 -9.68
C SER A 311 -1.60 -1.47 -9.33
N PHE A 312 -0.54 -1.42 -8.53
CA PHE A 312 0.24 -0.19 -8.36
C PHE A 312 1.31 0.01 -9.44
N GLY A 313 1.61 -1.03 -10.22
CA GLY A 313 2.87 -1.14 -10.94
C GLY A 313 4.03 -1.58 -10.03
N ASN A 314 5.27 -1.56 -10.55
CA ASN A 314 6.47 -1.94 -9.79
C ASN A 314 7.08 -0.73 -9.09
N VAL A 315 7.74 -0.88 -7.94
CA VAL A 315 8.62 0.17 -7.41
C VAL A 315 9.80 0.33 -8.35
N VAL A 316 10.01 1.55 -8.86
CA VAL A 316 11.07 1.82 -9.83
C VAL A 316 11.87 3.04 -9.37
N SER A 317 13.18 2.86 -9.39
CA SER A 317 14.16 3.95 -9.30
C SER A 317 14.37 4.46 -10.72
N PHE A 318 14.40 5.77 -10.90
CA PHE A 318 14.54 6.39 -12.21
C PHE A 318 15.75 7.30 -12.26
N ASN A 319 16.40 7.33 -13.42
CA ASN A 319 17.41 8.33 -13.70
C ASN A 319 16.80 9.51 -14.47
N VAL A 320 16.65 10.63 -13.78
CA VAL A 320 16.21 11.90 -14.38
C VAL A 320 17.12 12.37 -15.53
N ASP A 321 18.38 11.96 -15.55
CA ASP A 321 19.33 12.39 -16.59
C ASP A 321 19.23 11.61 -17.91
N SER A 322 18.59 10.43 -17.93
CA SER A 322 18.60 9.55 -19.13
C SER A 322 17.22 9.12 -19.65
N ASP A 323 16.17 9.22 -18.85
CA ASP A 323 14.84 8.74 -19.23
C ASP A 323 13.88 9.91 -19.53
N THR A 324 13.67 10.16 -20.82
CA THR A 324 12.96 11.34 -21.37
C THR A 324 11.50 11.54 -20.87
N TYR A 325 10.92 10.61 -20.11
CA TYR A 325 9.55 10.70 -19.57
C TYR A 325 9.39 10.00 -18.19
N ALA A 326 10.47 9.90 -17.42
CA ALA A 326 10.49 9.22 -16.12
C ALA A 326 10.39 10.14 -14.89
N GLU A 327 10.13 11.43 -15.10
CA GLU A 327 10.01 12.37 -14.00
C GLU A 327 8.80 12.05 -13.12
N PRO A 328 8.91 12.18 -11.78
CA PRO A 328 7.79 11.94 -10.90
C PRO A 328 6.65 12.92 -11.17
N VAL A 329 5.43 12.41 -11.28
CA VAL A 329 4.23 13.23 -11.43
C VAL A 329 3.72 13.68 -10.06
N TYR A 330 3.41 14.96 -9.91
CA TYR A 330 2.82 15.60 -8.73
C TYR A 330 1.41 16.08 -9.02
N PHE A 331 0.49 16.05 -8.05
CA PHE A 331 -0.87 16.54 -8.25
C PHE A 331 -1.15 17.84 -7.46
N GLN A 332 -1.95 18.73 -8.04
CA GLN A 332 -2.35 20.00 -7.42
C GLN A 332 -3.69 19.88 -6.72
N TYR A 333 -3.85 20.58 -5.59
CA TYR A 333 -5.15 20.73 -4.92
C TYR A 333 -5.79 22.09 -5.22
N PRO A 334 -7.12 22.18 -5.35
CA PRO A 334 -8.10 21.08 -5.34
C PRO A 334 -8.36 20.45 -6.71
N THR A 335 -7.63 20.87 -7.74
CA THR A 335 -7.98 20.55 -9.14
C THR A 335 -7.60 19.13 -9.56
N GLY A 336 -6.70 18.46 -8.84
CA GLY A 336 -6.16 17.15 -9.21
C GLY A 336 -5.37 17.19 -10.52
N GLN A 337 -4.83 18.36 -10.90
CA GLN A 337 -4.00 18.51 -12.10
C GLN A 337 -2.61 17.95 -11.84
N ALA A 338 -2.13 17.13 -12.77
CA ALA A 338 -0.77 16.58 -12.72
C ALA A 338 0.28 17.57 -13.21
N ALA A 339 1.47 17.50 -12.64
CA ALA A 339 2.64 18.29 -13.02
C ALA A 339 3.94 17.50 -12.84
N ALA A 340 4.88 17.66 -13.76
CA ALA A 340 6.19 17.00 -13.71
C ALA A 340 7.31 18.04 -13.52
N PRO A 341 8.31 17.78 -12.65
CA PRO A 341 9.44 18.68 -12.40
C PRO A 341 10.42 18.66 -13.57
N ARG A 342 10.11 19.43 -14.61
CA ARG A 342 10.97 19.56 -15.78
C ARG A 342 12.04 20.62 -15.61
N THR A 343 13.28 20.27 -15.91
CA THR A 343 14.38 21.26 -15.92
C THR A 343 14.36 22.14 -17.17
N ASP A 344 13.76 21.70 -18.28
CA ASP A 344 13.81 22.41 -19.57
C ASP A 344 12.77 23.53 -19.74
N VAL A 345 11.85 23.71 -18.80
CA VAL A 345 10.75 24.68 -18.92
C VAL A 345 11.02 26.02 -18.22
N GLY A 346 10.43 27.09 -18.77
CA GLY A 346 10.66 28.46 -18.31
C GLY A 346 9.54 29.06 -17.45
N THR A 347 8.39 28.39 -17.34
CA THR A 347 7.24 28.89 -16.57
C THR A 347 6.53 27.77 -15.77
N PRO A 348 5.90 28.10 -14.64
CA PRO A 348 5.12 27.15 -13.84
C PRO A 348 4.03 26.40 -14.62
N GLY A 349 3.33 27.09 -15.53
CA GLY A 349 2.24 26.49 -16.31
C GLY A 349 2.70 25.43 -17.31
N GLN A 350 3.98 25.44 -17.70
CA GLN A 350 4.56 24.44 -18.60
C GLN A 350 4.96 23.15 -17.88
N LEU A 351 4.93 23.14 -16.55
CA LEU A 351 5.11 21.91 -15.76
C LEU A 351 3.82 21.08 -15.73
N LEU A 352 2.67 21.67 -16.04
CA LEU A 352 1.37 21.00 -15.98
C LEU A 352 1.19 20.03 -17.14
N ILE A 353 0.70 18.84 -16.83
CA ILE A 353 0.35 17.81 -17.80
C ILE A 353 -1.09 18.05 -18.26
N THR A 354 -1.28 18.18 -19.58
CA THR A 354 -2.61 18.34 -20.18
C THR A 354 -3.35 17.00 -20.24
N GLY A 355 -4.64 16.98 -19.90
CA GLY A 355 -5.48 15.78 -19.99
C GLY A 355 -5.54 14.93 -18.72
N VAL A 356 -4.97 15.41 -17.61
CA VAL A 356 -5.03 14.79 -16.29
C VAL A 356 -5.80 15.71 -15.35
N ASN A 357 -6.92 15.25 -14.79
CA ASN A 357 -7.75 15.98 -13.83
C ASN A 357 -8.31 15.00 -12.80
N GLY A 358 -8.55 15.47 -11.56
CA GLY A 358 -9.18 14.65 -10.52
C GLY A 358 -8.41 13.37 -10.18
N PHE A 359 -7.09 13.37 -10.36
CA PHE A 359 -6.21 12.20 -10.18
C PHE A 359 -6.50 11.04 -11.15
N GLN A 360 -7.29 11.28 -12.20
CA GLN A 360 -7.62 10.31 -13.26
C GLN A 360 -6.83 10.60 -14.54
N GLU A 361 -6.22 9.54 -15.10
CA GLU A 361 -5.34 9.62 -16.27
C GLU A 361 -6.08 9.33 -17.59
N THR A 362 -6.90 10.25 -18.09
CA THR A 362 -7.62 10.04 -19.37
C THR A 362 -6.85 10.47 -20.63
N GLY A 363 -5.64 11.03 -20.48
CA GLY A 363 -5.00 11.86 -21.50
C GLY A 363 -3.63 11.42 -22.02
N PHE A 364 -3.04 10.31 -21.56
CA PHE A 364 -1.72 9.88 -22.01
C PHE A 364 -1.81 9.15 -23.37
N PRO A 365 -1.24 9.71 -24.45
CA PRO A 365 -1.33 9.11 -25.77
C PRO A 365 -0.33 7.95 -25.85
N ASN A 366 -0.84 6.69 -25.77
CA ASN A 366 -0.27 5.44 -26.31
C ASN A 366 -0.29 4.19 -25.39
N GLN A 367 -0.94 4.17 -24.23
CA GLN A 367 -0.94 2.96 -23.38
C GLN A 367 -2.17 2.06 -23.58
N ILE A 368 -1.89 0.77 -23.78
CA ILE A 368 -2.89 -0.32 -23.94
C ILE A 368 -3.45 -0.76 -22.58
N GLU A 369 -2.72 -0.48 -21.49
CA GLU A 369 -3.14 -0.67 -20.11
C GLU A 369 -2.67 0.55 -19.32
N SER A 370 -3.59 1.43 -18.96
CA SER A 370 -3.31 2.52 -18.03
C SER A 370 -3.49 1.98 -16.62
N ALA A 371 -2.46 1.32 -16.08
CA ALA A 371 -2.45 0.66 -14.77
C ALA A 371 -2.59 1.64 -13.57
N GLN A 372 -3.01 2.88 -13.84
CA GLN A 372 -3.17 3.96 -12.88
C GLN A 372 -4.53 4.66 -13.00
N LEU A 373 -5.40 4.25 -13.94
CA LEU A 373 -6.65 4.94 -14.31
C LEU A 373 -7.67 5.07 -13.17
N ASP A 374 -7.48 4.29 -12.10
CA ASP A 374 -8.43 4.09 -11.03
C ASP A 374 -7.80 4.15 -9.64
N ASN A 375 -6.51 4.50 -9.53
CA ASN A 375 -5.84 4.67 -8.25
C ASN A 375 -6.58 5.70 -7.40
N ILE A 376 -7.15 5.24 -6.29
CA ILE A 376 -7.84 6.11 -5.33
C ILE A 376 -6.79 6.57 -4.33
N ALA A 377 -6.62 7.87 -4.14
CA ALA A 377 -5.72 8.43 -3.14
C ALA A 377 -6.53 9.01 -1.97
N SER A 378 -6.12 8.73 -0.73
CA SER A 378 -6.78 9.23 0.48
C SER A 378 -5.91 10.35 1.03
N PHE A 379 -6.34 11.57 0.75
CA PHE A 379 -5.73 12.77 1.28
C PHE A 379 -6.27 13.00 2.69
N ALA A 380 -5.47 12.66 3.71
CA ALA A 380 -5.86 12.64 5.13
C ALA A 380 -6.40 13.98 5.71
N LYS A 381 -6.55 15.04 4.92
CA LYS A 381 -7.06 16.36 5.36
C LYS A 381 -8.27 16.90 4.60
N ALA A 382 -8.65 16.32 3.46
CA ALA A 382 -9.86 16.70 2.74
C ALA A 382 -10.89 15.56 2.81
N LYS A 383 -12.18 15.88 2.90
CA LYS A 383 -13.20 14.86 2.71
C LYS A 383 -13.13 14.42 1.26
N LEU A 384 -12.79 13.15 1.02
CA LEU A 384 -12.80 12.49 -0.29
C LEU A 384 -14.17 12.51 -1.02
N VAL A 385 -15.16 13.20 -0.47
CA VAL A 385 -16.54 13.32 -0.98
C VAL A 385 -16.62 14.33 -2.14
N ASP A 386 -15.67 15.25 -2.24
CA ASP A 386 -15.75 16.35 -3.22
C ASP A 386 -15.23 15.95 -4.62
N ASP A 387 -14.34 14.95 -4.72
CA ASP A 387 -13.70 14.57 -6.00
C ASP A 387 -14.47 13.53 -6.82
N VAL A 388 -15.40 12.77 -6.21
CA VAL A 388 -16.20 11.74 -6.93
C VAL A 388 -17.50 12.32 -7.51
N LYS A 389 -17.77 13.62 -7.29
CA LYS A 389 -18.99 14.30 -7.77
C LYS A 389 -18.76 15.23 -8.96
N GLN A 390 -17.54 15.31 -9.47
CA GLN A 390 -17.23 15.94 -10.77
C GLN A 390 -16.92 14.85 -11.79
#